data_AF-A0AA39G172-F1
#
_entry.id   AF-A0AA39G172-F1
#
_cell.length_a   1.000
_cell.length_b   1.000
_cell.length_c   1.000
_cell.angle_alpha   90.00
_cell.angle_beta   90.00
_cell.angle_gamma   90.00
#
_symmetry.space_group_name_H-M   'P 1'
#
loop_
_entity.id
_entity.type
_entity.pdbx_description
1 polymer ?
#
loop_
_entity_poly.entity_id
_entity_poly.type
_entity_poly.pdbx_seq_one_letter_code
_entity_poly.pdbx_strand_id
1 'polypeptide(L)'
;MDKIKKRFHWKGKVVSEKVYNLRLKQQKLGQKLKRRRVFNPYEFGKQMFCKLCENLLSILVVTHEEEVALGSILHISCQKCNFSNKITTDKQHYTPSFGFTQLNKFLAAMNLSTMSWDIFKSTQKEITPVIEKMTYASCSKATEEEKTLTISNPEELRKLL
;
A
#
# COMPACT_ATOMS: atom_id res chain seq x y z
N MET A 1 45.64 31.32 12.68
CA MET A 1 45.31 30.40 11.55
C MET A 1 43.88 29.93 11.73
N ASP A 2 42.94 30.56 11.01
CA ASP A 2 41.53 30.17 11.07
C ASP A 2 41.33 28.78 10.47
N LYS A 3 40.86 27.85 11.29
CA LYS A 3 40.49 26.51 10.84
C LYS A 3 39.31 26.65 9.88
N ILE A 4 39.54 26.40 8.59
CA ILE A 4 38.47 26.31 7.58
C ILE A 4 37.46 25.27 8.07
N LYS A 5 36.33 25.73 8.63
CA LYS A 5 35.25 24.84 9.07
C LYS A 5 34.71 24.12 7.83
N LYS A 6 34.90 22.81 7.75
CA LYS A 6 34.29 21.97 6.70
C LYS A 6 32.79 22.24 6.68
N ARG A 7 32.27 22.69 5.54
CA ARG A 7 30.84 22.87 5.32
C ARG A 7 30.28 21.58 4.75
N PHE A 8 29.31 20.98 5.42
CA PHE A 8 28.64 19.77 4.93
C PHE A 8 27.44 20.16 4.08
N HIS A 9 27.20 19.45 2.98
CA HIS A 9 26.10 19.73 2.07
C HIS A 9 25.26 18.47 1.87
N TRP A 10 23.94 18.62 1.87
CA TRP A 10 23.00 17.54 1.57
C TRP A 10 21.92 18.04 0.62
N LYS A 11 21.81 17.43 -0.57
CA LYS A 11 20.89 17.85 -1.64
C LYS A 11 20.94 19.37 -1.90
N GLY A 12 22.14 19.92 -2.06
CA GLY A 12 22.36 21.34 -2.36
C GLY A 12 22.22 22.32 -1.18
N LYS A 13 21.86 21.86 0.03
CA LYS A 13 21.73 22.71 1.22
C LYS A 13 22.91 22.53 2.17
N VAL A 14 23.41 23.63 2.75
CA VAL A 14 24.41 23.59 3.82
C VAL A 14 23.75 23.02 5.08
N VAL A 15 24.37 22.01 5.68
CA VAL A 15 23.89 21.33 6.88
C VAL A 15 25.03 21.18 7.90
N SER A 16 24.67 20.92 9.16
CA SER A 16 25.66 20.56 10.17
C SER A 16 26.20 19.14 9.92
N GLU A 17 27.41 18.87 10.42
CA GLU A 17 28.04 17.54 10.36
C GLU A 17 27.14 16.44 10.92
N LYS A 18 26.50 16.72 12.07
CA LYS A 18 25.56 15.80 12.72
C LYS A 18 24.41 15.42 11.78
N VAL A 19 23.83 16.39 11.08
CA VAL A 19 22.74 16.14 10.12
C VAL A 19 23.24 15.34 8.93
N TYR A 20 24.40 15.68 8.37
CA TYR A 20 25.00 14.96 7.24
C TYR A 20 25.25 13.48 7.56
N ASN A 21 25.90 13.20 8.70
CA ASN A 21 26.17 11.83 9.15
C ASN A 21 24.89 11.04 9.43
N LEU A 22 23.86 11.69 10.00
CA LEU A 22 22.54 11.08 10.19
C LEU A 22 21.91 10.69 8.85
N ARG A 23 22.00 11.57 7.83
CA ARG A 23 21.46 11.31 6.49
C ARG A 23 22.17 10.15 5.79
N LEU A 24 23.50 10.07 5.90
CA LEU A 24 24.27 8.92 5.41
C LEU A 24 23.85 7.62 6.11
N LYS A 25 23.66 7.65 7.43
CA LYS A 25 23.16 6.48 8.20
C LYS A 25 21.76 6.06 7.72
N GLN A 26 20.85 7.02 7.51
CA GLN A 26 19.52 6.76 6.97
C GLN A 26 19.56 6.18 5.54
N GLN A 27 20.44 6.70 4.68
CA GLN A 27 20.62 6.20 3.30
C GLN A 27 21.13 4.76 3.29
N LYS A 28 22.15 4.44 4.10
CA LYS A 28 22.68 3.08 4.25
C LYS A 28 21.63 2.13 4.81
N LEU A 29 20.85 2.56 5.80
CA LEU A 29 19.74 1.78 6.35
C LEU A 29 18.68 1.51 5.29
N GLY A 30 18.28 2.53 4.51
CA GLY A 30 17.34 2.39 3.41
C GLY A 30 17.81 1.41 2.33
N GLN A 31 19.10 1.44 1.96
CA GLN A 31 19.66 0.46 1.03
C GLN A 31 19.65 -0.97 1.59
N LYS A 32 19.94 -1.13 2.89
CA LYS A 32 19.87 -2.45 3.56
C LYS A 32 18.44 -2.98 3.63
N LEU A 33 17.46 -2.11 3.87
CA LEU A 33 16.04 -2.45 3.96
C LEU A 33 15.40 -2.72 2.60
N LYS A 34 15.86 -2.07 1.51
CA LYS A 34 15.35 -2.32 0.14
C LYS A 34 15.37 -3.79 -0.29
N ARG A 35 16.21 -4.62 0.34
CA ARG A 35 16.32 -6.06 0.05
C ARG A 35 15.52 -6.95 1.00
N ARG A 36 14.84 -6.39 2.00
CA ARG A 36 14.03 -7.15 2.96
C ARG A 36 12.56 -7.00 2.59
N ARG A 37 11.89 -8.12 2.37
CA ARG A 37 10.43 -8.17 2.23
C ARG A 37 9.78 -8.33 3.60
N VAL A 38 8.71 -7.59 3.84
CA VAL A 38 7.80 -7.79 4.95
C VAL A 38 6.93 -8.99 4.60
N PHE A 39 6.93 -9.96 5.51
CA PHE A 39 6.14 -11.17 5.41
C PHE A 39 5.31 -11.33 6.67
N ASN A 40 4.00 -11.24 6.51
CA ASN A 40 2.99 -11.46 7.53
C ASN A 40 2.44 -12.89 7.37
N PRO A 41 2.92 -13.87 8.15
CA PRO A 41 2.56 -15.28 7.97
C PRO A 41 1.06 -15.53 8.13
N TYR A 42 0.38 -14.74 8.97
CA TYR A 42 -1.05 -14.91 9.23
C TYR A 42 -1.90 -14.51 8.03
N GLU A 43 -1.63 -13.34 7.45
CA GLU A 43 -2.37 -12.88 6.27
C GLU A 43 -2.01 -13.66 5.01
N PHE A 44 -0.75 -14.08 4.92
CA PHE A 44 -0.30 -14.96 3.86
C PHE A 44 -1.01 -16.32 3.92
N GLY A 45 -1.00 -16.97 5.10
CA GLY A 45 -1.58 -18.31 5.29
C GLY A 45 -3.07 -18.39 4.99
N LYS A 46 -3.86 -17.35 5.30
CA LYS A 46 -5.30 -17.28 4.98
C LYS A 46 -5.59 -17.40 3.48
N GLN A 47 -4.65 -17.01 2.65
CA GLN A 47 -4.82 -16.96 1.20
C GLN A 47 -4.29 -18.23 0.52
N MET A 48 -3.68 -19.17 1.26
CA MET A 48 -3.01 -20.36 0.70
C MET A 48 -3.96 -21.48 0.24
N PHE A 49 -5.15 -21.10 -0.22
CA PHE A 49 -6.14 -22.00 -0.81
C PHE A 49 -6.53 -21.49 -2.19
N CYS A 50 -6.68 -22.41 -3.14
CA CYS A 50 -7.08 -22.06 -4.48
C CYS A 50 -8.50 -21.46 -4.47
N LYS A 51 -8.68 -20.30 -5.10
CA LYS A 51 -9.99 -19.64 -5.19
C LYS A 51 -11.02 -20.41 -6.01
N LEU A 52 -10.59 -21.38 -6.82
CA LEU A 52 -11.46 -22.14 -7.71
C LEU A 52 -11.80 -23.54 -7.18
N CYS A 53 -10.83 -24.24 -6.59
CA CYS A 53 -11.03 -25.63 -6.15
C CYS A 53 -10.69 -25.89 -4.67
N GLU A 54 -10.38 -24.83 -3.92
CA GLU A 54 -10.03 -24.84 -2.49
C GLU A 54 -8.82 -25.70 -2.12
N ASN A 55 -8.12 -26.27 -3.11
CA ASN A 55 -6.91 -27.05 -2.87
C ASN A 55 -5.81 -26.16 -2.29
N LEU A 56 -5.04 -26.72 -1.35
CA LEU A 56 -3.89 -26.04 -0.76
C LEU A 56 -2.91 -25.62 -1.86
N LEU A 57 -2.45 -24.37 -1.77
CA LEU A 57 -1.43 -23.83 -2.65
C LEU A 57 -0.04 -24.08 -2.06
N SER A 58 0.95 -24.31 -2.91
CA SER A 58 2.33 -24.50 -2.48
C SER A 58 3.18 -23.31 -2.89
N ILE A 59 3.99 -22.80 -1.95
CA ILE A 59 4.96 -21.73 -2.21
C ILE A 59 6.03 -22.16 -3.21
N LEU A 60 6.23 -23.47 -3.40
CA LEU A 60 7.23 -24.01 -4.31
C LEU A 60 6.83 -23.88 -5.79
N VAL A 61 5.56 -23.58 -6.08
CA VAL A 61 5.03 -23.42 -7.44
C VAL A 61 4.59 -21.98 -7.74
N VAL A 62 5.31 -21.02 -7.14
CA VAL A 62 5.19 -19.60 -7.51
C VAL A 62 5.66 -19.43 -8.96
N THR A 63 4.81 -18.86 -9.79
CA THR A 63 5.13 -18.58 -11.20
C THR A 63 5.90 -17.28 -11.34
N HIS A 64 5.51 -16.26 -10.58
CA HIS A 64 6.21 -14.98 -10.52
C HIS A 64 5.84 -14.19 -9.25
N GLU A 65 6.68 -13.21 -8.94
CA GLU A 65 6.54 -12.29 -7.80
C GLU A 65 6.48 -10.86 -8.33
N GLU A 66 5.50 -10.08 -7.86
CA GLU A 66 5.45 -8.63 -8.02
C GLU A 66 5.90 -7.95 -6.72
N GLU A 67 6.89 -7.06 -6.81
CA GLU A 67 7.33 -6.26 -5.66
C GLU A 67 6.39 -5.08 -5.43
N VAL A 68 5.79 -4.99 -4.24
CA VAL A 68 4.90 -3.88 -3.88
C VAL A 68 5.38 -3.23 -2.59
N ALA A 69 6.10 -2.11 -2.73
CA ALA A 69 6.76 -1.40 -1.64
C ALA A 69 7.73 -2.31 -0.85
N LEU A 70 7.40 -2.61 0.41
CA LEU A 70 8.17 -3.52 1.25
C LEU A 70 7.59 -4.95 1.25
N GLY A 71 6.41 -5.18 0.67
CA GLY A 71 5.82 -6.51 0.53
C GLY A 71 5.97 -7.06 -0.88
N SER A 72 5.34 -8.20 -1.09
CA SER A 72 5.30 -8.90 -2.38
C SER A 72 3.91 -9.44 -2.66
N ILE A 73 3.62 -9.62 -3.94
CA ILE A 73 2.46 -10.37 -4.41
C ILE A 73 2.97 -11.58 -5.17
N LEU A 74 2.65 -12.76 -4.67
CA LEU A 74 3.02 -14.03 -5.29
C LEU A 74 1.87 -14.52 -6.16
N HIS A 75 2.19 -14.91 -7.39
CA HIS A 75 1.25 -15.60 -8.26
C HIS A 75 1.54 -17.09 -8.22
N ILE A 76 0.61 -17.86 -7.68
CA ILE A 76 0.75 -19.30 -7.45
C ILE A 76 -0.26 -20.04 -8.30
N SER A 77 0.22 -20.89 -9.21
CA SER A 77 -0.67 -21.75 -9.99
C SER A 77 -1.10 -22.95 -9.16
N CYS A 78 -2.40 -23.25 -9.16
CA CYS A 78 -2.92 -24.42 -8.48
C CYS A 78 -2.54 -25.69 -9.26
N GLN A 79 -1.90 -26.65 -8.61
CA GLN A 79 -1.50 -27.91 -9.24
C GLN A 79 -2.68 -28.83 -9.64
N LYS A 80 -3.89 -28.56 -9.12
CA LYS A 80 -5.10 -29.36 -9.39
C LYS A 80 -5.91 -28.84 -10.58
N CYS A 81 -6.10 -27.52 -10.66
CA CYS A 81 -6.98 -26.89 -11.67
C CYS A 81 -6.27 -25.84 -12.54
N ASN A 82 -4.96 -25.64 -12.37
CA ASN A 82 -4.13 -24.65 -13.05
C ASN A 82 -4.57 -23.18 -12.89
N PHE A 83 -5.55 -22.91 -12.02
CA PHE A 83 -5.99 -21.55 -11.72
C PHE A 83 -4.85 -20.73 -11.11
N SER A 84 -4.65 -19.51 -11.60
CA SER A 84 -3.63 -18.58 -11.09
C SER A 84 -4.16 -17.81 -9.89
N ASN A 85 -3.52 -17.97 -8.73
CA ASN A 85 -3.92 -17.33 -7.48
C ASN A 85 -2.97 -16.21 -7.14
N LYS A 86 -3.53 -15.04 -6.86
CA LYS A 86 -2.80 -13.85 -6.40
C LYS A 86 -2.80 -13.81 -4.87
N ILE A 87 -1.61 -13.90 -4.26
CA ILE A 87 -1.40 -14.03 -2.81
C ILE A 87 -0.52 -12.90 -2.30
N THR A 88 -0.97 -12.13 -1.31
CA THR A 88 -0.17 -11.01 -0.77
C THR A 88 0.63 -11.45 0.46
N THR A 89 1.89 -11.00 0.58
CA THR A 89 2.73 -11.31 1.76
C THR A 89 2.42 -10.44 2.98
N ASP A 90 1.68 -9.35 2.82
CA ASP A 90 1.30 -8.47 3.92
C ASP A 90 -0.11 -7.88 3.68
N LYS A 91 -0.64 -7.18 4.70
CA LYS A 91 -1.86 -6.39 4.58
C LYS A 91 -1.64 -5.27 3.58
N GLN A 92 -2.44 -5.27 2.52
CA GLN A 92 -2.51 -4.13 1.64
C GLN A 92 -3.35 -3.05 2.32
N HIS A 93 -2.69 -2.02 2.83
CA HIS A 93 -3.38 -0.80 3.25
C HIS A 93 -3.71 0.00 2.00
N TYR A 94 -4.95 -0.11 1.53
CA TYR A 94 -5.50 0.89 0.63
C TYR A 94 -5.59 2.19 1.42
N THR A 95 -4.69 3.12 1.16
CA THR A 95 -4.83 4.49 1.66
C THR A 95 -5.59 5.25 0.57
N PRO A 96 -6.88 5.57 0.76
CA PRO A 96 -7.69 6.16 -0.31
C PRO A 96 -7.23 7.57 -0.68
N SER A 97 -6.37 8.19 0.14
CA SER A 97 -5.96 9.57 -0.05
C SER A 97 -4.64 9.87 0.65
N PHE A 98 -3.73 10.51 -0.07
CA PHE A 98 -2.59 11.21 0.52
C PHE A 98 -3.11 12.49 1.17
N GLY A 99 -3.05 12.59 2.49
CA GLY A 99 -3.26 13.88 3.15
C GLY A 99 -2.24 14.91 2.66
N PHE A 100 -2.55 16.21 2.71
CA PHE A 100 -1.69 17.30 2.23
C PHE A 100 -0.19 17.13 2.56
N THR A 101 0.11 16.85 3.82
CA THR A 101 1.49 16.66 4.32
C THR A 101 2.16 15.43 3.71
N GLN A 102 1.43 14.35 3.49
CA GLN A 102 1.96 13.13 2.89
C GLN A 102 2.17 13.32 1.38
N LEU A 103 1.23 13.99 0.71
CA LEU A 103 1.34 14.33 -0.71
C LEU A 103 2.55 15.21 -0.96
N ASN A 104 2.76 16.25 -0.14
CA ASN A 104 3.92 17.13 -0.27
C ASN A 104 5.25 16.41 0.01
N LYS A 105 5.28 15.47 0.98
CA LYS A 105 6.46 14.62 1.19
C LYS A 105 6.75 13.75 -0.04
N PHE A 106 5.72 13.23 -0.68
CA PHE A 106 5.82 12.42 -1.90
C PHE A 106 6.30 13.24 -3.10
N LEU A 107 5.68 14.40 -3.37
CA LEU A 107 6.10 15.33 -4.43
C LEU A 107 7.56 15.76 -4.26
N ALA A 108 7.95 16.12 -3.03
CA ALA A 108 9.33 16.48 -2.71
C ALA A 108 10.31 15.31 -2.89
N ALA A 109 9.88 14.06 -2.69
CA ALA A 109 10.72 12.89 -2.93
C ALA A 109 11.02 12.68 -4.42
N MET A 110 10.09 13.10 -5.30
CA MET A 110 10.24 13.06 -6.76
C MET A 110 10.88 14.33 -7.34
N ASN A 111 11.37 15.25 -6.50
CA ASN A 111 11.86 16.57 -6.90
C ASN A 111 10.82 17.44 -7.65
N LEU A 112 9.52 17.23 -7.39
CA LEU A 112 8.46 18.10 -7.87
C LEU A 112 8.17 19.21 -6.86
N SER A 113 7.64 20.33 -7.34
CA SER A 113 7.17 21.42 -6.49
C SER A 113 6.05 20.92 -5.57
N THR A 114 6.20 21.20 -4.27
CA THR A 114 5.13 20.95 -3.30
C THR A 114 3.96 21.89 -3.53
N MET A 115 2.75 21.41 -3.28
CA MET A 115 1.52 22.20 -3.37
C MET A 115 1.32 23.02 -2.10
N SER A 116 0.75 24.23 -2.24
CA SER A 116 0.34 25.05 -1.09
C SER A 116 -0.97 24.54 -0.48
N TRP A 117 -1.21 24.88 0.79
CA TRP A 117 -2.43 24.47 1.49
C TRP A 117 -3.70 25.00 0.81
N ASP A 118 -3.63 26.24 0.30
CA ASP A 118 -4.78 26.90 -0.33
C ASP A 118 -5.18 26.22 -1.64
N ILE A 119 -4.19 25.87 -2.47
CA ILE A 119 -4.44 25.12 -3.71
C ILE A 119 -5.03 23.75 -3.36
N PHE A 120 -4.42 23.02 -2.43
CA PHE A 120 -4.95 21.73 -1.98
C PHE A 120 -6.40 21.83 -1.51
N LYS A 121 -6.74 22.85 -0.72
CA LYS A 121 -8.09 23.06 -0.21
C LYS A 121 -9.10 23.46 -1.29
N SER A 122 -8.70 24.31 -2.23
CA SER A 122 -9.56 24.69 -3.36
C SER A 122 -9.88 23.47 -4.23
N THR A 123 -8.87 22.69 -4.63
CA THR A 123 -9.04 21.46 -5.40
C THR A 123 -9.86 20.44 -4.61
N GLN A 124 -9.60 20.29 -3.30
CA GLN A 124 -10.39 19.40 -2.45
C GLN A 124 -11.88 19.81 -2.49
N LYS A 125 -12.19 21.10 -2.36
CA LYS A 125 -13.56 21.61 -2.39
C LYS A 125 -14.26 21.35 -3.72
N GLU A 126 -13.53 21.46 -4.84
CA GLU A 126 -14.06 21.18 -6.18
C GLU A 126 -14.37 19.70 -6.40
N ILE A 127 -13.50 18.80 -5.91
CA ILE A 127 -13.67 17.35 -6.11
C ILE A 127 -14.62 16.70 -5.10
N THR A 128 -14.80 17.29 -3.90
CA THR A 128 -15.64 16.71 -2.83
C THR A 128 -17.03 16.29 -3.32
N PRO A 129 -17.80 17.11 -4.08
CA PRO A 129 -19.14 16.70 -4.53
C PRO A 129 -19.13 15.49 -5.45
N VAL A 130 -18.07 15.33 -6.26
CA VAL A 130 -17.90 14.16 -7.14
C VAL A 130 -17.61 12.92 -6.31
N ILE A 131 -16.70 13.05 -5.32
CA ILE A 131 -16.36 11.97 -4.39
C ILE A 131 -17.61 11.56 -3.59
N GLU A 132 -18.40 12.50 -3.09
CA GLU A 132 -19.64 12.22 -2.36
C GLU A 132 -20.64 11.44 -3.22
N LYS A 133 -20.84 11.84 -4.47
CA LYS A 133 -21.69 11.12 -5.42
C LYS A 133 -21.20 9.70 -5.68
N MET A 134 -19.89 9.51 -5.90
CA MET A 134 -19.30 8.19 -6.09
C MET A 134 -19.44 7.32 -4.85
N THR A 135 -19.22 7.90 -3.67
CA THR A 135 -19.33 7.20 -2.38
C THR A 135 -20.77 6.77 -2.14
N TYR A 136 -21.74 7.66 -2.39
CA TYR A 136 -23.17 7.33 -2.28
C TYR A 136 -23.57 6.20 -3.22
N ALA A 137 -23.18 6.28 -4.50
CA ALA A 137 -23.47 5.22 -5.47
C ALA A 137 -22.86 3.88 -5.06
N SER A 138 -21.61 3.88 -4.58
CA SER A 138 -20.93 2.68 -4.10
C SER A 138 -21.62 2.08 -2.88
N CYS A 139 -21.97 2.90 -1.88
CA CYS A 139 -22.68 2.43 -0.68
C CYS A 139 -24.08 1.92 -1.00
N SER A 140 -24.81 2.59 -1.91
CA SER A 140 -26.13 2.14 -2.33
C SER A 140 -26.07 0.77 -3.01
N LYS A 141 -25.11 0.60 -3.92
CA LYS A 141 -24.89 -0.68 -4.61
C LYS A 141 -24.52 -1.79 -3.63
N ALA A 142 -23.60 -1.54 -2.70
CA ALA A 142 -23.24 -2.53 -1.68
C ALA A 142 -24.45 -2.90 -0.79
N THR A 143 -25.29 -1.93 -0.44
CA THR A 143 -26.52 -2.18 0.33
C THR A 143 -27.51 -3.06 -0.44
N GLU A 144 -27.65 -2.85 -1.74
CA GLU A 144 -28.49 -3.70 -2.60
C GLU A 144 -27.93 -5.12 -2.72
N GLU A 145 -26.62 -5.24 -2.93
CA GLU A 145 -25.93 -6.54 -2.97
C GLU A 145 -26.13 -7.31 -1.64
N GLU A 146 -25.93 -6.66 -0.49
CA GLU A 146 -26.18 -7.25 0.82
C GLU A 146 -27.64 -7.71 0.99
N LYS A 147 -28.62 -6.90 0.57
CA LYS A 147 -30.04 -7.29 0.61
C LYS A 147 -30.31 -8.51 -0.26
N THR A 148 -29.77 -8.54 -1.48
CA THR A 148 -29.97 -9.68 -2.39
C THR A 148 -29.38 -10.97 -1.82
N LEU A 149 -28.18 -10.90 -1.23
CA LEU A 149 -27.54 -12.04 -0.57
C LEU A 149 -28.30 -12.51 0.67
N THR A 150 -28.85 -11.58 1.44
CA THR A 150 -29.68 -11.89 2.62
C THR A 150 -30.95 -12.65 2.23
N ILE A 151 -31.59 -12.24 1.12
CA ILE A 151 -32.79 -12.90 0.60
C ILE A 151 -32.44 -14.28 0.01
N SER A 152 -31.27 -14.45 -0.63
CA SER A 152 -30.89 -15.72 -1.25
C SER A 152 -30.44 -16.79 -0.26
N ASN A 153 -29.92 -16.41 0.91
CA ASN A 153 -29.32 -17.33 1.89
C ASN A 153 -30.00 -17.32 3.29
N PRO A 154 -31.34 -17.52 3.40
CA PRO A 154 -32.03 -17.44 4.69
C PRO A 154 -31.63 -18.56 5.68
N GLU A 155 -31.29 -19.75 5.17
CA GLU A 155 -30.86 -20.90 5.98
C GLU A 155 -29.48 -20.70 6.63
N GLU A 156 -28.59 -19.97 5.97
CA GLU A 156 -27.27 -19.63 6.51
C GLU A 156 -27.37 -18.59 7.63
N LEU A 157 -28.26 -17.61 7.46
CA LEU A 157 -28.55 -16.60 8.48
C LEU A 157 -29.20 -17.19 9.73
N ARG A 158 -30.07 -18.21 9.58
CA ARG A 158 -30.65 -18.94 10.72
C ARG A 158 -29.64 -19.66 11.59
N LYS A 159 -28.48 -20.06 11.04
CA LYS A 159 -27.41 -20.73 11.81
C LYS A 159 -26.58 -19.74 12.64
N LEU A 160 -26.75 -18.44 12.42
CA LEU A 160 -26.04 -17.36 13.12
C LEU A 160 -26.87 -16.72 14.25
N LEU A 161 -28.15 -17.09 14.39
CA LEU A 161 -29.07 -16.68 15.45
C LEU A 161 -29.29 -17.81 16.45
#